data_AF-I4IN71-F1
#
_entry.id   AF-I4IN71-F1
#
_cell.length_a   1.000
_cell.length_b   1.000
_cell.length_c   1.000
_cell.angle_alpha   90.00
_cell.angle_beta   90.00
_cell.angle_gamma   90.00
#
_symmetry.space_group_name_H-M   'P 1'
#
loop_
_entity.id
_entity.type
_entity.pdbx_description
1 polymer ?
#
loop_
_entity_poly.entity_id
_entity_poly.type
_entity_poly.pdbx_seq_one_letter_code
_entity_poly.pdbx_strand_id
1 'polypeptide(L)'
;MLSLLQTLKQNYQKALLFALYGGIGCLIIALILGEWFLHLTELSPLPQTDQKAVILLIDSSGSMEGGKLEEVKTAAINFINRRDFSKEQLGVINFGETVNIITSLSTNQVQLNQGINSLQALGGTPMAAGIKQAIASLSSTDNNRYILLFTDGMPQSQFQAILAANKARNQSILMIVVATGDADIQYLTRLTGDPNLVFYANSGEIDQGFRQAELAINNQQLLESKTTGNYSLTYSSLRTGGWTAIITLGLSLTLIVAQNHYLHRRLLTIKETFLILIGSTIAGLIAGGIGSSLFTILTNLPNSELIAGVINWGIAGTITFVIINSIRRNIPLKEILIRGFLLGIIAAVALIFTIDYLGDAGILIAGFIVGCGVYYTFYSKGLAWFFGIIVLFSGSWLLLPSVNFSSALEIAIRLIAWTILGAIVALGISYFIPNLQRLRAFLGGSLGGSLASIGFLLMSLILTQFIPIETSLADRLGRLIGAFILGFCIGLMIFWEEERQLQKSIYLLIRWNDQESRKILLGEIPIWLGSSVDAQIALSKTKYPDKFAKIFKAGNQVFFEFHSDYAQAKGIKITQQEWSSSQSRTFDGITLTIVDETR
;
A
#
# COMPACT_ATOMS: atom_id res chain seq x y z
N MET A 1 -9.57 24.17 16.17
CA MET A 1 -9.89 24.20 14.73
C MET A 1 -9.99 25.62 14.19
N LEU A 2 -10.70 26.54 14.87
CA LEU A 2 -10.83 27.96 14.47
C LEU A 2 -9.49 28.73 14.41
N SER A 3 -8.62 28.59 15.42
CA SER A 3 -7.28 29.21 15.38
C SER A 3 -6.42 28.65 14.22
N LEU A 4 -6.54 27.35 13.96
CA LEU A 4 -5.82 26.61 12.90
C LEU A 4 -6.17 27.14 11.49
N LEU A 5 -7.46 27.40 11.25
CA LEU A 5 -7.93 27.97 9.98
C LEU A 5 -7.51 29.44 9.83
N GLN A 6 -7.45 30.21 10.93
CA GLN A 6 -6.94 31.57 10.90
C GLN A 6 -5.44 31.65 10.58
N THR A 7 -4.61 30.79 11.19
CA THR A 7 -3.17 30.76 10.89
C THR A 7 -2.89 30.35 9.45
N LEU A 8 -3.64 29.36 8.93
CA LEU A 8 -3.57 28.96 7.51
C LEU A 8 -3.97 30.12 6.59
N LYS A 9 -5.01 30.87 6.93
CA LYS A 9 -5.46 32.01 6.11
C LYS A 9 -4.44 33.16 6.10
N GLN A 10 -3.74 33.38 7.21
CA GLN A 10 -2.71 34.43 7.33
C GLN A 10 -1.42 34.07 6.59
N ASN A 11 -0.97 32.81 6.67
CA ASN A 11 0.33 32.37 6.13
C ASN A 11 0.18 31.33 5.00
N TYR A 12 -0.91 31.40 4.22
CA TYR A 12 -1.25 30.37 3.23
C TYR A 12 -0.16 30.20 2.15
N GLN A 13 0.52 31.28 1.77
CA GLN A 13 1.57 31.26 0.75
C GLN A 13 2.77 30.43 1.20
N LYS A 14 3.17 30.58 2.48
CA LYS A 14 4.26 29.78 3.07
C LYS A 14 3.82 28.31 3.19
N ALA A 15 2.60 28.06 3.68
CA ALA A 15 2.07 26.69 3.78
C ALA A 15 2.08 25.97 2.42
N LEU A 16 1.57 26.65 1.38
CA LEU A 16 1.51 26.15 0.02
C LEU A 16 2.92 25.93 -0.56
N LEU A 17 3.86 26.83 -0.30
CA LEU A 17 5.25 26.70 -0.72
C LEU A 17 5.86 25.40 -0.20
N PHE A 18 5.85 25.16 1.10
CA PHE A 18 6.44 23.95 1.70
C PHE A 18 5.73 22.67 1.22
N ALA A 19 4.41 22.71 1.11
CA ALA A 19 3.61 21.58 0.64
C ALA A 19 3.91 21.23 -0.83
N LEU A 20 3.92 22.22 -1.72
CA LEU A 20 4.20 22.01 -3.14
C LEU A 20 5.65 21.59 -3.37
N TYR A 21 6.63 22.20 -2.69
CA TYR A 21 8.01 21.77 -2.80
C TYR A 21 8.20 20.32 -2.36
N GLY A 22 7.61 19.92 -1.23
CA GLY A 22 7.66 18.53 -0.78
C GLY A 22 7.00 17.57 -1.76
N GLY A 23 5.79 17.90 -2.25
CA GLY A 23 5.04 17.05 -3.17
C GLY A 23 5.69 16.94 -4.56
N ILE A 24 6.01 18.07 -5.17
CA ILE A 24 6.65 18.14 -6.50
C ILE A 24 8.06 17.53 -6.44
N GLY A 25 8.80 17.78 -5.36
CA GLY A 25 10.12 17.21 -5.15
C GLY A 25 10.11 15.68 -5.11
N CYS A 26 9.20 15.08 -4.34
CA CYS A 26 8.96 13.65 -4.35
C CYS A 26 8.59 13.14 -5.75
N LEU A 27 7.66 13.82 -6.42
CA LEU A 27 7.13 13.38 -7.71
C LEU A 27 8.20 13.37 -8.80
N ILE A 28 8.96 14.46 -8.96
CA ILE A 28 10.01 14.59 -9.99
C ILE A 28 11.07 13.52 -9.79
N ILE A 29 11.52 13.32 -8.54
CA ILE A 29 12.60 12.38 -8.25
C ILE A 29 12.13 10.93 -8.32
N ALA A 30 10.90 10.63 -7.90
CA ALA A 30 10.29 9.34 -8.13
C ALA A 30 10.19 9.03 -9.63
N LEU A 31 9.78 10.00 -10.45
CA LEU A 31 9.62 9.82 -11.89
C LEU A 31 10.95 9.61 -12.62
N ILE A 32 11.96 10.44 -12.33
CA ILE A 32 13.22 10.44 -13.08
C ILE A 32 14.15 9.32 -12.60
N LEU A 33 14.39 9.26 -11.28
CA LEU A 33 15.39 8.35 -10.70
C LEU A 33 14.74 7.09 -10.12
N GLY A 34 13.58 7.22 -9.48
CA GLY A 34 12.89 6.10 -8.82
C GLY A 34 12.43 5.05 -9.83
N GLU A 35 11.66 5.44 -10.85
CA GLU A 35 11.16 4.50 -11.87
C GLU A 35 12.30 3.86 -12.67
N TRP A 36 13.33 4.65 -12.99
CA TRP A 36 14.54 4.14 -13.63
C TRP A 36 15.24 3.08 -12.78
N PHE A 37 15.39 3.33 -11.47
CA PHE A 37 15.97 2.37 -10.53
C PHE A 37 15.14 1.07 -10.44
N LEU A 38 13.81 1.17 -10.39
CA LEU A 38 12.94 -0.01 -10.33
C LEU A 38 13.00 -0.85 -11.60
N HIS A 39 13.14 -0.20 -12.76
CA HIS A 39 13.31 -0.87 -14.04
C HIS A 39 14.67 -1.60 -14.11
N LEU A 40 15.75 -0.98 -13.63
CA LEU A 40 17.07 -1.61 -13.61
C LEU A 40 17.19 -2.79 -12.64
N THR A 41 16.37 -2.80 -11.60
CA THR A 41 16.34 -3.85 -10.57
C THR A 41 15.24 -4.87 -10.79
N GLU A 42 14.60 -4.84 -11.96
CA GLU A 42 13.61 -5.83 -12.33
C GLU A 42 14.32 -7.15 -12.67
N LEU A 43 14.01 -8.22 -11.93
CA LEU A 43 14.52 -9.55 -12.23
C LEU A 43 13.71 -10.12 -13.40
N SER A 44 14.42 -10.58 -14.42
CA SER A 44 13.82 -11.41 -15.46
C SER A 44 13.17 -12.66 -14.82
N PRO A 45 12.03 -13.14 -15.34
CA PRO A 45 11.48 -14.40 -14.89
C PRO A 45 12.53 -15.50 -15.00
N LEU A 46 12.57 -16.40 -14.03
CA LEU A 46 13.49 -17.53 -14.04
C LEU A 46 13.31 -18.30 -15.36
N PRO A 47 14.40 -18.84 -15.95
CA PRO A 47 14.26 -19.75 -17.07
C PRO A 47 13.45 -20.97 -16.60
N GLN A 48 12.17 -20.98 -16.93
CA GLN A 48 11.28 -22.12 -16.73
C GLN A 48 11.84 -23.28 -17.56
N THR A 49 11.82 -24.49 -17.02
CA THR A 49 12.22 -25.67 -17.79
C THR A 49 11.27 -25.82 -18.98
N ASP A 50 11.75 -26.23 -20.15
CA ASP A 50 10.85 -26.48 -21.30
C ASP A 50 9.87 -27.65 -21.04
N GLN A 51 10.07 -28.39 -19.93
CA GLN A 51 9.25 -29.54 -19.56
C GLN A 51 8.03 -29.15 -18.73
N LYS A 52 6.87 -29.73 -19.07
CA LYS A 52 5.58 -29.40 -18.45
C LYS A 52 4.95 -30.61 -17.78
N ALA A 53 4.28 -30.39 -16.66
CA ALA A 53 3.44 -31.37 -15.99
C ALA A 53 2.03 -30.79 -15.85
N VAL A 54 1.05 -31.41 -16.50
CA VAL A 54 -0.34 -30.95 -16.50
C VAL A 54 -1.24 -32.00 -15.86
N ILE A 55 -2.03 -31.59 -14.88
CA ILE A 55 -3.13 -32.40 -14.36
C ILE A 55 -4.43 -31.96 -15.02
N LEU A 56 -5.08 -32.89 -15.74
CA LEU A 56 -6.45 -32.76 -16.17
C LEU A 56 -7.36 -33.08 -14.98
N LEU A 57 -7.98 -32.04 -14.43
CA LEU A 57 -8.89 -32.14 -13.29
C LEU A 57 -10.32 -32.03 -13.81
N ILE A 58 -10.98 -33.18 -13.98
CA ILE A 58 -12.28 -33.28 -14.69
C ILE A 58 -13.43 -33.42 -13.69
N ASP A 59 -14.38 -32.50 -13.75
CA ASP A 59 -15.67 -32.64 -13.07
C ASP A 59 -16.47 -33.78 -13.68
N SER A 60 -16.87 -34.72 -12.82
CA SER A 60 -17.75 -35.82 -13.15
C SER A 60 -18.91 -35.88 -12.16
N SER A 61 -19.39 -34.72 -11.71
CA SER A 61 -20.61 -34.60 -10.89
C SER A 61 -21.87 -34.92 -11.70
N GLY A 62 -22.99 -35.13 -11.02
CA GLY A 62 -24.27 -35.46 -11.69
C GLY A 62 -24.76 -34.40 -12.68
N SER A 63 -24.35 -33.12 -12.56
CA SER A 63 -24.71 -32.07 -13.53
C SER A 63 -24.08 -32.26 -14.91
N MET A 64 -23.00 -33.04 -14.97
CA MET A 64 -22.27 -33.39 -16.18
C MET A 64 -22.94 -34.53 -16.99
N GLU A 65 -24.03 -35.10 -16.49
CA GLU A 65 -24.89 -36.03 -17.25
C GLU A 65 -25.52 -35.35 -18.48
N GLY A 66 -26.16 -36.13 -19.35
CA GLY A 66 -26.86 -35.59 -20.53
C GLY A 66 -25.94 -35.19 -21.70
N GLY A 67 -24.73 -35.77 -21.77
CA GLY A 67 -23.82 -35.65 -22.92
C GLY A 67 -22.65 -34.67 -22.73
N LYS A 68 -22.70 -33.79 -21.72
CA LYS A 68 -21.60 -32.85 -21.42
C LYS A 68 -20.29 -33.57 -21.08
N LEU A 69 -20.36 -34.59 -20.21
CA LEU A 69 -19.17 -35.39 -19.88
C LEU A 69 -18.58 -36.09 -21.11
N GLU A 70 -19.41 -36.56 -22.03
CA GLU A 70 -18.93 -37.22 -23.26
C GLU A 70 -18.23 -36.23 -24.21
N GLU A 71 -18.71 -34.99 -24.30
CA GLU A 71 -17.99 -33.92 -25.01
C GLU A 71 -16.66 -33.59 -24.32
N VAL A 72 -16.63 -33.48 -22.99
CA VAL A 72 -15.40 -33.23 -22.23
C VAL A 72 -14.41 -34.38 -22.41
N LYS A 73 -14.85 -35.63 -22.38
CA LYS A 73 -14.00 -36.81 -22.66
C LYS A 73 -13.40 -36.74 -24.06
N THR A 74 -14.23 -36.46 -25.05
CA THR A 74 -13.79 -36.34 -26.45
C THR A 74 -12.75 -35.23 -26.61
N ALA A 75 -13.01 -34.06 -26.06
CA ALA A 75 -12.09 -32.92 -26.10
C ALA A 75 -10.79 -33.18 -25.32
N ALA A 76 -10.86 -33.86 -24.17
CA ALA A 76 -9.70 -34.24 -23.37
C ALA A 76 -8.81 -35.28 -24.07
N ILE A 77 -9.40 -36.27 -24.74
CA ILE A 77 -8.67 -37.23 -25.58
C ILE A 77 -8.01 -36.50 -26.75
N ASN A 78 -8.73 -35.59 -27.42
CA ASN A 78 -8.14 -34.79 -28.50
C ASN A 78 -6.98 -33.90 -27.99
N PHE A 79 -7.09 -33.33 -26.80
CA PHE A 79 -6.01 -32.59 -26.15
C PHE A 79 -4.79 -33.48 -25.92
N ILE A 80 -4.96 -34.66 -25.32
CA ILE A 80 -3.89 -35.63 -25.11
C ILE A 80 -3.20 -36.03 -26.42
N ASN A 81 -3.98 -36.26 -27.47
CA ASN A 81 -3.46 -36.67 -28.77
C ASN A 81 -2.61 -35.58 -29.47
N ARG A 82 -2.73 -34.32 -29.05
CA ARG A 82 -1.96 -33.19 -29.59
C ARG A 82 -0.67 -32.90 -28.81
N ARG A 83 -0.43 -33.55 -27.67
CA ARG A 83 0.73 -33.24 -26.81
C ARG A 83 2.01 -33.94 -27.26
N ASP A 84 3.12 -33.26 -27.03
CA ASP A 84 4.47 -33.82 -27.20
C ASP A 84 4.97 -34.40 -25.87
N PHE A 85 4.78 -35.71 -25.69
CA PHE A 85 5.19 -36.44 -24.49
C PHE A 85 6.71 -36.56 -24.31
N SER A 86 7.53 -36.06 -25.24
CA SER A 86 8.97 -35.90 -25.02
C SER A 86 9.30 -34.70 -24.11
N LYS A 87 8.35 -33.76 -23.98
CA LYS A 87 8.48 -32.55 -23.16
C LYS A 87 7.41 -32.45 -22.07
N GLU A 88 6.45 -33.37 -22.04
CA GLU A 88 5.28 -33.24 -21.18
C GLU A 88 4.84 -34.51 -20.48
N GLN A 89 4.38 -34.35 -19.24
CA GLN A 89 3.75 -35.39 -18.45
C GLN A 89 2.30 -34.97 -18.15
N LEU A 90 1.36 -35.88 -18.33
CA LEU A 90 -0.05 -35.63 -18.05
C LEU A 90 -0.55 -36.57 -16.95
N GLY A 91 -1.41 -36.07 -16.09
CA GLY A 91 -2.19 -36.89 -15.15
C GLY A 91 -3.68 -36.58 -15.30
N VAL A 92 -4.52 -37.54 -14.92
CA VAL A 92 -5.99 -37.41 -14.97
C VAL A 92 -6.54 -37.67 -13.57
N ILE A 93 -7.26 -36.69 -13.04
CA ILE A 93 -7.95 -36.76 -11.77
C ILE A 93 -9.39 -36.36 -12.02
N ASN A 94 -10.35 -37.13 -11.49
CA ASN A 94 -11.75 -36.74 -11.51
C ASN A 94 -12.27 -36.43 -10.12
N PHE A 95 -13.33 -35.64 -10.06
CA PHE A 95 -14.08 -35.41 -8.84
C PHE A 95 -15.59 -35.45 -9.13
N GLY A 96 -16.32 -36.16 -8.28
CA GLY A 96 -17.77 -36.34 -8.35
C GLY A 96 -18.29 -36.72 -6.97
N GLU A 97 -18.70 -37.96 -6.77
CA GLU A 97 -18.98 -38.49 -5.44
C GLU A 97 -17.73 -38.46 -4.53
N THR A 98 -16.59 -38.83 -5.10
CA THR A 98 -15.26 -38.77 -4.47
C THR A 98 -14.24 -38.22 -5.46
N VAL A 99 -13.04 -37.92 -4.96
CA VAL A 99 -11.89 -37.55 -5.82
C VAL A 99 -11.08 -38.79 -6.10
N ASN A 100 -10.86 -39.14 -7.36
CA ASN A 100 -10.06 -40.31 -7.74
C ASN A 100 -8.93 -39.92 -8.69
N ILE A 101 -7.74 -40.47 -8.43
CA ILE A 101 -6.60 -40.38 -9.34
C ILE A 101 -6.77 -41.49 -10.38
N ILE A 102 -7.25 -41.14 -11.56
CA ILE A 102 -7.47 -42.09 -12.65
C ILE A 102 -6.14 -42.48 -13.28
N THR A 103 -5.24 -41.52 -13.45
CA THR A 103 -3.88 -41.76 -13.95
C THR A 103 -2.93 -40.75 -13.31
N SER A 104 -1.91 -41.26 -12.62
CA SER A 104 -0.79 -40.44 -12.14
C SER A 104 -0.02 -39.82 -13.32
N LEU A 105 0.86 -38.84 -13.05
CA LEU A 105 1.69 -38.23 -14.10
C LEU A 105 2.38 -39.31 -14.96
N SER A 106 2.06 -39.32 -16.24
CA SER A 106 2.46 -40.36 -17.19
C SER A 106 2.73 -39.74 -18.56
N THR A 107 3.58 -40.42 -19.33
CA THR A 107 3.82 -40.15 -20.76
C THR A 107 3.11 -41.17 -21.66
N ASN A 108 2.39 -42.14 -21.07
CA ASN A 108 1.68 -43.17 -21.81
C ASN A 108 0.29 -42.68 -22.24
N GLN A 109 0.22 -42.24 -23.49
CA GLN A 109 -1.00 -41.76 -24.13
C GLN A 109 -2.16 -42.77 -24.08
N VAL A 110 -1.88 -44.08 -24.23
CA VAL A 110 -2.90 -45.13 -24.22
C VAL A 110 -3.56 -45.22 -22.84
N GLN A 111 -2.75 -45.18 -21.78
CA GLN A 111 -3.23 -45.22 -20.40
C GLN A 111 -4.10 -44.00 -20.08
N LEU A 112 -3.68 -42.81 -20.51
CA LEU A 112 -4.43 -41.56 -20.30
C LEU A 112 -5.79 -41.58 -21.02
N ASN A 113 -5.81 -42.03 -22.28
CA ASN A 113 -7.04 -42.16 -23.06
C ASN A 113 -8.01 -43.19 -22.47
N GLN A 114 -7.49 -44.32 -22.00
CA GLN A 114 -8.30 -45.34 -21.29
C GLN A 114 -8.86 -44.78 -19.98
N GLY A 115 -8.06 -44.01 -19.23
CA GLY A 115 -8.47 -43.34 -18.02
C GLY A 115 -9.67 -42.41 -18.24
N ILE A 116 -9.59 -41.53 -19.24
CA ILE A 116 -10.69 -40.59 -19.55
C ILE A 116 -11.97 -41.32 -19.96
N ASN A 117 -11.86 -42.38 -20.77
CA ASN A 117 -13.04 -43.16 -21.19
C ASN A 117 -13.75 -43.83 -20.01
N SER A 118 -13.04 -44.11 -18.91
CA SER A 118 -13.61 -44.74 -17.71
C SER A 118 -14.45 -43.81 -16.83
N LEU A 119 -14.41 -42.49 -17.06
CA LEU A 119 -15.11 -41.51 -16.23
C LEU A 119 -16.62 -41.68 -16.30
N GLN A 120 -17.30 -41.50 -15.16
CA GLN A 120 -18.75 -41.56 -15.06
C GLN A 120 -19.25 -40.36 -14.26
N ALA A 121 -20.33 -39.75 -14.73
CA ALA A 121 -20.97 -38.65 -14.04
C ALA A 121 -21.76 -39.22 -12.84
N LEU A 122 -21.32 -38.89 -11.62
CA LEU A 122 -21.97 -39.34 -10.39
C LEU A 122 -21.59 -38.44 -9.21
N GLY A 123 -22.57 -38.15 -8.36
CA GLY A 123 -22.34 -37.51 -7.06
C GLY A 123 -22.23 -35.97 -7.11
N GLY A 124 -21.57 -35.41 -6.09
CA GLY A 124 -21.46 -33.97 -5.88
C GLY A 124 -20.24 -33.34 -6.56
N THR A 125 -19.87 -32.13 -6.14
CA THR A 125 -18.81 -31.34 -6.78
C THR A 125 -17.71 -30.96 -5.77
N PRO A 126 -16.91 -31.91 -5.22
CA PRO A 126 -15.89 -31.67 -4.21
C PRO A 126 -14.60 -31.07 -4.81
N MET A 127 -14.74 -29.97 -5.55
CA MET A 127 -13.66 -29.29 -6.30
C MET A 127 -12.45 -28.95 -5.42
N ALA A 128 -12.68 -28.52 -4.17
CA ALA A 128 -11.61 -28.20 -3.23
C ALA A 128 -10.70 -29.40 -2.93
N ALA A 129 -11.29 -30.59 -2.80
CA ALA A 129 -10.54 -31.83 -2.61
C ALA A 129 -9.83 -32.24 -3.91
N GLY A 130 -10.47 -32.05 -5.07
CA GLY A 130 -9.86 -32.27 -6.38
C GLY A 130 -8.60 -31.44 -6.60
N ILE A 131 -8.67 -30.14 -6.31
CA ILE A 131 -7.53 -29.23 -6.41
C ILE A 131 -6.42 -29.65 -5.44
N LYS A 132 -6.74 -30.00 -4.18
CA LYS A 132 -5.75 -30.49 -3.21
C LYS A 132 -5.04 -31.75 -3.68
N GLN A 133 -5.78 -32.67 -4.31
CA GLN A 133 -5.21 -33.90 -4.86
C GLN A 133 -4.30 -33.61 -6.06
N ALA A 134 -4.70 -32.71 -6.95
CA ALA A 134 -3.88 -32.27 -8.07
C ALA A 134 -2.56 -31.62 -7.61
N ILE A 135 -2.61 -30.77 -6.59
CA ILE A 135 -1.41 -30.20 -5.96
C ILE A 135 -0.48 -31.30 -5.44
N ALA A 136 -1.02 -32.30 -4.73
CA ALA A 136 -0.23 -33.40 -4.20
C ALA A 136 0.44 -34.22 -5.32
N SER A 137 -0.28 -34.51 -6.41
CA SER A 137 0.27 -35.21 -7.57
C SER A 137 1.38 -34.42 -8.26
N LEU A 138 1.21 -33.09 -8.39
CA LEU A 138 2.20 -32.18 -8.98
C LEU A 138 3.40 -31.88 -8.06
N SER A 139 3.33 -32.25 -6.78
CA SER A 139 4.46 -32.09 -5.85
C SER A 139 5.58 -33.10 -6.11
N SER A 140 5.34 -34.11 -6.96
CA SER A 140 6.31 -35.16 -7.32
C SER A 140 7.25 -34.78 -8.48
N THR A 141 7.11 -33.58 -9.05
CA THR A 141 7.85 -33.11 -10.22
C THR A 141 8.33 -31.67 -10.06
N ASP A 142 9.46 -31.37 -10.72
CA ASP A 142 10.08 -30.03 -10.80
C ASP A 142 9.79 -29.33 -12.15
N ASN A 143 8.94 -29.93 -13.00
CA ASN A 143 8.50 -29.35 -14.29
C ASN A 143 7.58 -28.13 -14.09
N ASN A 144 7.28 -27.36 -15.14
CA ASN A 144 6.25 -26.32 -15.06
C ASN A 144 4.89 -26.97 -14.80
N ARG A 145 4.19 -26.55 -13.74
CA ARG A 145 3.03 -27.26 -13.19
C ARG A 145 1.74 -26.55 -13.57
N TYR A 146 0.81 -27.30 -14.16
CA TYR A 146 -0.49 -26.80 -14.58
C TYR A 146 -1.60 -27.68 -14.03
N ILE A 147 -2.67 -27.05 -13.58
CA ILE A 147 -3.96 -27.69 -13.33
C ILE A 147 -4.92 -27.16 -14.39
N LEU A 148 -5.41 -28.05 -15.23
CA LEU A 148 -6.44 -27.75 -16.21
C LEU A 148 -7.77 -28.31 -15.70
N LEU A 149 -8.60 -27.42 -15.14
CA LEU A 149 -9.87 -27.75 -14.52
C LEU A 149 -11.02 -27.65 -15.52
N PHE A 150 -11.85 -28.69 -15.58
CA PHE A 150 -13.09 -28.72 -16.36
C PHE A 150 -14.27 -28.80 -15.41
N THR A 151 -15.25 -27.92 -15.53
CA THR A 151 -16.44 -27.94 -14.67
C THR A 151 -17.62 -27.22 -15.33
N ASP A 152 -18.83 -27.69 -15.06
CA ASP A 152 -20.08 -27.04 -15.49
C ASP A 152 -20.86 -26.38 -14.35
N GLY A 153 -20.33 -26.45 -13.13
CA GLY A 153 -21.10 -26.22 -11.93
C GLY A 153 -20.33 -25.58 -10.78
N MET A 154 -21.08 -25.30 -9.71
CA MET A 154 -20.55 -24.73 -8.49
C MET A 154 -19.98 -25.82 -7.58
N PRO A 155 -18.84 -25.58 -6.94
CA PRO A 155 -18.32 -26.52 -5.95
C PRO A 155 -19.24 -26.59 -4.73
N GLN A 156 -19.18 -27.72 -4.01
CA GLN A 156 -19.88 -27.89 -2.73
C GLN A 156 -19.54 -26.79 -1.71
N SER A 157 -18.32 -26.25 -1.76
CA SER A 157 -17.90 -25.08 -1.00
C SER A 157 -17.01 -24.19 -1.85
N GLN A 158 -17.54 -23.04 -2.26
CA GLN A 158 -16.79 -22.03 -3.02
C GLN A 158 -15.56 -21.55 -2.25
N PHE A 159 -15.72 -21.29 -0.95
CA PHE A 159 -14.64 -20.80 -0.09
C PHE A 159 -13.48 -21.79 0.00
N GLN A 160 -13.76 -23.07 0.25
CA GLN A 160 -12.69 -24.08 0.36
C GLN A 160 -11.97 -24.33 -0.98
N ALA A 161 -12.68 -24.22 -2.11
CA ALA A 161 -12.10 -24.36 -3.43
C ALA A 161 -11.17 -23.17 -3.76
N ILE A 162 -11.55 -21.94 -3.39
CA ILE A 162 -10.69 -20.76 -3.50
C ILE A 162 -9.42 -20.92 -2.65
N LEU A 163 -9.53 -21.38 -1.41
CA LEU A 163 -8.36 -21.66 -0.56
C LEU A 163 -7.43 -22.71 -1.17
N ALA A 164 -7.98 -23.76 -1.78
CA ALA A 164 -7.19 -24.79 -2.46
C ALA A 164 -6.49 -24.22 -3.71
N ALA A 165 -7.18 -23.40 -4.52
CA ALA A 165 -6.59 -22.78 -5.69
C ALA A 165 -5.49 -21.75 -5.34
N ASN A 166 -5.67 -20.98 -4.26
CA ASN A 166 -4.62 -20.11 -3.71
C ASN A 166 -3.37 -20.92 -3.31
N LYS A 167 -3.57 -22.07 -2.66
CA LYS A 167 -2.45 -22.96 -2.32
C LYS A 167 -1.71 -23.44 -3.57
N ALA A 168 -2.42 -23.76 -4.66
CA ALA A 168 -1.80 -24.10 -5.94
C ALA A 168 -0.95 -22.94 -6.48
N ARG A 169 -1.52 -21.72 -6.55
CA ARG A 169 -0.80 -20.52 -7.01
C ARG A 169 0.45 -20.20 -6.20
N ASN A 170 0.37 -20.29 -4.87
CA ASN A 170 1.52 -20.05 -3.99
C ASN A 170 2.65 -21.06 -4.22
N GLN A 171 2.36 -22.20 -4.83
CA GLN A 171 3.34 -23.22 -5.24
C GLN A 171 3.72 -23.07 -6.73
N SER A 172 3.44 -21.93 -7.36
CA SER A 172 3.71 -21.69 -8.79
C SER A 172 3.06 -22.73 -9.69
N ILE A 173 1.86 -23.20 -9.31
CA ILE A 173 1.03 -24.07 -10.15
C ILE A 173 -0.01 -23.18 -10.84
N LEU A 174 0.03 -23.13 -12.17
CA LEU A 174 -0.91 -22.35 -12.96
C LEU A 174 -2.24 -23.09 -13.08
N MET A 175 -3.34 -22.45 -12.71
CA MET A 175 -4.67 -23.02 -12.88
C MET A 175 -5.36 -22.40 -14.09
N ILE A 176 -5.79 -23.25 -15.01
CA ILE A 176 -6.57 -22.89 -16.19
C ILE A 176 -7.92 -23.58 -16.06
N VAL A 177 -8.99 -22.85 -16.36
CA VAL A 177 -10.35 -23.38 -16.25
C VAL A 177 -11.01 -23.36 -17.61
N VAL A 178 -11.59 -24.49 -18.00
CA VAL A 178 -12.54 -24.57 -19.10
C VAL A 178 -13.92 -24.82 -18.49
N ALA A 179 -14.77 -23.81 -18.62
CA ALA A 179 -16.11 -23.77 -18.06
C ALA A 179 -17.14 -24.09 -19.14
N THR A 180 -18.25 -24.74 -18.78
CA THR A 180 -19.37 -24.98 -19.68
C THR A 180 -20.72 -24.81 -18.97
N GLY A 181 -21.81 -24.76 -19.72
CA GLY A 181 -23.17 -24.68 -19.17
C GLY A 181 -23.38 -23.44 -18.29
N ASP A 182 -23.92 -23.64 -17.10
CA ASP A 182 -24.31 -22.57 -16.18
C ASP A 182 -23.20 -22.18 -15.19
N ALA A 183 -21.95 -22.51 -15.49
CA ALA A 183 -20.81 -22.21 -14.64
C ALA A 183 -20.64 -20.70 -14.39
N ASP A 184 -20.44 -20.32 -13.12
CA ASP A 184 -20.23 -18.92 -12.73
C ASP A 184 -18.82 -18.45 -13.10
N ILE A 185 -18.72 -17.70 -14.20
CA ILE A 185 -17.46 -17.13 -14.71
C ILE A 185 -16.80 -16.18 -13.71
N GLN A 186 -17.58 -15.42 -12.92
CA GLN A 186 -17.01 -14.51 -11.92
C GLN A 186 -16.38 -15.30 -10.78
N TYR A 187 -17.02 -16.38 -10.34
CA TYR A 187 -16.44 -17.32 -9.40
C TYR A 187 -15.16 -17.95 -9.94
N LEU A 188 -15.17 -18.47 -11.17
CA LEU A 188 -14.03 -19.15 -11.77
C LEU A 188 -12.86 -18.20 -12.04
N THR A 189 -13.14 -16.94 -12.36
CA THR A 189 -12.11 -15.87 -12.47
C THR A 189 -11.41 -15.64 -11.13
N ARG A 190 -12.15 -15.68 -10.02
CA ARG A 190 -11.57 -15.63 -8.66
C ARG A 190 -10.79 -16.91 -8.34
N LEU A 191 -11.26 -18.05 -8.85
CA LEU A 191 -10.61 -19.35 -8.69
C LEU A 191 -9.27 -19.41 -9.39
N THR A 192 -9.11 -18.87 -10.61
CA THR A 192 -7.82 -18.82 -11.32
C THR A 192 -6.95 -17.66 -10.86
N GLY A 193 -7.55 -16.52 -10.51
CA GLY A 193 -6.86 -15.26 -10.19
C GLY A 193 -6.59 -14.38 -11.42
N ASP A 194 -6.91 -14.85 -12.63
CA ASP A 194 -6.76 -14.12 -13.90
C ASP A 194 -7.92 -14.49 -14.84
N PRO A 195 -8.72 -13.50 -15.32
CA PRO A 195 -9.80 -13.75 -16.27
C PRO A 195 -9.33 -14.37 -17.59
N ASN A 196 -8.08 -14.16 -18.01
CA ASN A 196 -7.54 -14.72 -19.25
C ASN A 196 -7.26 -16.23 -19.19
N LEU A 197 -7.40 -16.82 -18.00
CA LEU A 197 -7.22 -18.26 -17.76
C LEU A 197 -8.56 -19.01 -17.62
N VAL A 198 -9.68 -18.32 -17.86
CA VAL A 198 -11.02 -18.91 -17.83
C VAL A 198 -11.60 -18.89 -19.24
N PHE A 199 -11.84 -20.07 -19.79
CA PHE A 199 -12.37 -20.25 -21.14
C PHE A 199 -13.76 -20.86 -21.05
N TYR A 200 -14.77 -20.12 -21.51
CA TYR A 200 -16.13 -20.65 -21.57
C TYR A 200 -16.39 -21.32 -22.92
N ALA A 201 -16.97 -22.51 -22.89
CA ALA A 201 -17.36 -23.25 -24.08
C ALA A 201 -18.81 -23.72 -23.98
N ASN A 202 -19.61 -23.38 -24.99
CA ASN A 202 -20.95 -23.92 -25.14
C ASN A 202 -20.90 -25.41 -25.50
N SER A 203 -22.03 -26.10 -25.37
CA SER A 203 -22.16 -27.47 -25.91
C SER A 203 -21.87 -27.46 -27.41
N GLY A 204 -21.08 -28.43 -27.88
CA GLY A 204 -20.53 -28.50 -29.23
C GLY A 204 -19.21 -27.74 -29.42
N GLU A 205 -18.81 -26.88 -28.49
CA GLU A 205 -17.63 -26.01 -28.59
C GLU A 205 -16.54 -26.35 -27.56
N ILE A 206 -16.71 -27.40 -26.76
CA ILE A 206 -15.78 -27.76 -25.68
C ILE A 206 -14.33 -27.93 -26.18
N ASP A 207 -14.14 -28.55 -27.34
CA ASP A 207 -12.81 -28.70 -27.96
C ASP A 207 -12.14 -27.36 -28.32
N GLN A 208 -12.93 -26.29 -28.57
CA GLN A 208 -12.39 -24.93 -28.74
C GLN A 208 -11.82 -24.39 -27.42
N GLY A 209 -12.52 -24.59 -26.31
CA GLY A 209 -12.04 -24.23 -24.97
C GLY A 209 -10.73 -24.93 -24.62
N PHE A 210 -10.60 -26.22 -24.97
CA PHE A 210 -9.34 -26.97 -24.82
C PHE A 210 -8.20 -26.42 -25.68
N ARG A 211 -8.48 -25.97 -26.91
CA ARG A 211 -7.46 -25.31 -27.75
C ARG A 211 -6.99 -23.98 -27.16
N GLN A 212 -7.89 -23.20 -26.58
CA GLN A 212 -7.53 -21.94 -25.91
C GLN A 212 -6.69 -22.20 -24.65
N ALA A 213 -7.06 -23.21 -23.86
CA ALA A 213 -6.26 -23.66 -22.72
C ALA A 213 -4.87 -24.14 -23.15
N GLU A 214 -4.77 -24.88 -24.26
CA GLU A 214 -3.51 -25.33 -24.83
C GLU A 214 -2.61 -24.15 -25.25
N LEU A 215 -3.17 -23.12 -25.87
CA LEU A 215 -2.45 -21.89 -26.18
C LEU A 215 -1.96 -21.18 -24.91
N ALA A 216 -2.75 -21.18 -23.83
CA ALA A 216 -2.33 -20.61 -22.54
C ALA A 216 -1.16 -21.39 -21.91
N ILE A 217 -1.16 -22.72 -22.01
CA ILE A 217 -0.05 -23.58 -21.54
C ILE A 217 1.21 -23.39 -22.42
N ASN A 218 1.04 -23.12 -23.71
CA ASN A 218 2.14 -23.06 -24.67
C ASN A 218 2.77 -21.67 -24.83
N ASN A 219 1.97 -20.60 -24.75
CA ASN A 219 2.41 -19.22 -24.95
C ASN A 219 2.63 -18.46 -23.64
N GLN A 220 2.97 -19.17 -22.55
CA GLN A 220 3.17 -18.54 -21.24
C GLN A 220 4.13 -17.35 -21.30
N GLN A 221 5.19 -17.35 -22.10
CA GLN A 221 6.09 -16.18 -22.23
C GLN A 221 5.40 -14.88 -22.71
N LEU A 222 4.27 -14.96 -23.40
CA LEU A 222 3.50 -13.79 -23.88
C LEU A 222 2.38 -13.37 -22.91
N LEU A 223 1.83 -14.31 -22.14
CA LEU A 223 0.85 -14.03 -21.08
C LEU A 223 1.54 -13.60 -19.77
N GLU A 224 2.75 -14.10 -19.53
CA GLU A 224 3.64 -13.80 -18.39
C GLU A 224 4.54 -12.58 -18.61
N SER A 225 4.28 -11.72 -19.61
CA SER A 225 5.05 -10.47 -19.78
C SER A 225 4.93 -9.50 -18.57
N LYS A 226 4.32 -9.95 -17.46
CA LYS A 226 4.14 -9.25 -16.18
C LYS A 226 4.31 -10.11 -14.92
N THR A 227 4.72 -11.38 -14.98
CA THR A 227 5.14 -12.10 -13.76
C THR A 227 6.61 -11.80 -13.51
N THR A 228 6.85 -10.70 -12.79
CA THR A 228 8.17 -10.30 -12.32
C THR A 228 8.87 -11.48 -11.62
N GLY A 229 10.18 -11.67 -11.85
CA GLY A 229 10.92 -12.81 -11.31
C GLY A 229 10.78 -13.02 -9.79
N ASN A 230 11.05 -14.24 -9.32
CA ASN A 230 10.95 -14.59 -7.89
C ASN A 230 11.97 -13.78 -7.07
N TYR A 231 11.51 -12.68 -6.48
CA TYR A 231 12.33 -11.85 -5.62
C TYR A 231 12.48 -12.50 -4.26
N SER A 232 13.72 -12.78 -3.84
CA SER A 232 13.98 -13.12 -2.43
C SER A 232 13.52 -11.98 -1.52
N LEU A 233 13.19 -12.30 -0.27
CA LEU A 233 12.82 -11.29 0.75
C LEU A 233 13.90 -10.19 0.87
N THR A 234 15.18 -10.58 0.77
CA THR A 234 16.30 -9.63 0.83
C THR A 234 16.34 -8.72 -0.38
N TYR A 235 16.16 -9.26 -1.59
CA TYR A 235 16.20 -8.47 -2.82
C TYR A 235 14.99 -7.53 -2.94
N SER A 236 13.78 -8.03 -2.66
CA SER A 236 12.56 -7.20 -2.66
C SER A 236 12.66 -6.03 -1.67
N SER A 237 13.23 -6.28 -0.48
CA SER A 237 13.47 -5.24 0.52
C SER A 237 14.56 -4.26 0.13
N LEU A 238 15.65 -4.71 -0.51
CA LEU A 238 16.69 -3.81 -1.04
C LEU A 238 16.17 -2.95 -2.19
N ARG A 239 15.37 -3.53 -3.10
CA ARG A 239 14.74 -2.83 -4.21
C ARG A 239 13.77 -1.76 -3.73
N THR A 240 12.85 -2.13 -2.84
CA THR A 240 11.87 -1.16 -2.29
C THR A 240 12.56 -0.11 -1.41
N GLY A 241 13.56 -0.53 -0.63
CA GLY A 241 14.42 0.37 0.16
C GLY A 241 15.17 1.38 -0.72
N GLY A 242 15.77 0.93 -1.82
CA GLY A 242 16.51 1.79 -2.75
C GLY A 242 15.60 2.84 -3.41
N TRP A 243 14.42 2.43 -3.87
CA TRP A 243 13.42 3.37 -4.41
C TRP A 243 12.98 4.41 -3.37
N THR A 244 12.75 3.97 -2.13
CA THR A 244 12.36 4.86 -1.03
C THR A 244 13.49 5.82 -0.64
N ALA A 245 14.74 5.37 -0.66
CA ALA A 245 15.91 6.20 -0.40
C ALA A 245 16.01 7.35 -1.40
N ILE A 246 15.82 7.07 -2.69
CA ILE A 246 15.80 8.07 -3.77
C ILE A 246 14.72 9.12 -3.50
N ILE A 247 13.50 8.71 -3.13
CA ILE A 247 12.41 9.66 -2.83
C ILE A 247 12.70 10.48 -1.59
N THR A 248 13.20 9.85 -0.53
CA THR A 248 13.49 10.52 0.75
C THR A 248 14.59 11.56 0.58
N LEU A 249 15.59 11.27 -0.25
CA LEU A 249 16.61 12.24 -0.68
C LEU A 249 15.98 13.45 -1.36
N GLY A 250 15.10 13.21 -2.34
CA GLY A 250 14.44 14.27 -3.08
C GLY A 250 13.55 15.15 -2.22
N LEU A 251 12.76 14.54 -1.36
CA LEU A 251 11.93 15.23 -0.37
C LEU A 251 12.79 16.12 0.53
N SER A 252 13.87 15.59 1.09
CA SER A 252 14.73 16.32 2.02
C SER A 252 15.42 17.50 1.34
N LEU A 253 15.93 17.28 0.12
CA LEU A 253 16.58 18.32 -0.67
C LEU A 253 15.61 19.46 -1.00
N THR A 254 14.42 19.13 -1.52
CA THR A 254 13.43 20.15 -1.90
C THR A 254 12.86 20.91 -0.72
N LEU A 255 12.68 20.29 0.44
CA LEU A 255 12.23 20.99 1.65
C LEU A 255 13.27 21.98 2.17
N ILE A 256 14.56 21.63 2.11
CA ILE A 256 15.63 22.55 2.52
C ILE A 256 15.76 23.70 1.51
N VAL A 257 15.63 23.41 0.21
CA VAL A 257 15.54 24.45 -0.83
C VAL A 257 14.34 25.37 -0.57
N ALA A 258 13.17 24.82 -0.19
CA ALA A 258 11.98 25.61 0.13
C ALA A 258 12.23 26.53 1.33
N GLN A 259 12.84 26.01 2.39
CA GLN A 259 13.19 26.78 3.58
C GLN A 259 14.20 27.89 3.26
N ASN A 260 15.24 27.59 2.50
CA ASN A 260 16.26 28.55 2.12
C ASN A 260 15.72 29.62 1.16
N HIS A 261 14.88 29.22 0.20
CA HIS A 261 14.16 30.14 -0.68
C HIS A 261 13.28 31.10 0.12
N TYR A 262 12.49 30.59 1.07
CA TYR A 262 11.62 31.40 1.93
C TYR A 262 12.38 32.44 2.76
N LEU A 263 13.61 32.09 3.18
CA LEU A 263 14.49 32.93 4.01
C LEU A 263 15.45 33.84 3.21
N HIS A 264 15.33 33.91 1.88
CA HIS A 264 16.27 34.65 1.01
C HIS A 264 17.73 34.22 1.19
N ARG A 265 17.96 32.93 1.45
CA ARG A 265 19.29 32.34 1.56
C ARG A 265 19.65 31.64 0.26
N ARG A 266 20.93 31.30 0.11
CA ARG A 266 21.38 30.38 -0.93
C ARG A 266 20.63 29.06 -0.81
N LEU A 267 20.20 28.49 -1.93
CA LEU A 267 19.32 27.32 -1.95
C LEU A 267 19.89 26.11 -1.20
N LEU A 268 21.19 25.80 -1.37
CA LEU A 268 21.88 24.66 -0.73
C LEU A 268 23.36 24.97 -0.49
N THR A 269 23.89 24.53 0.65
CA THR A 269 25.34 24.49 0.91
C THR A 269 25.91 23.07 0.75
N ILE A 270 27.23 22.95 0.52
CA ILE A 270 27.91 21.64 0.35
C ILE A 270 27.77 20.77 1.61
N LYS A 271 27.90 21.38 2.80
CA LYS A 271 27.79 20.67 4.08
C LYS A 271 26.37 20.10 4.29
N GLU A 272 25.35 20.92 4.04
CA GLU A 272 23.95 20.48 4.11
C GLU A 272 23.70 19.35 3.11
N THR A 273 24.17 19.50 1.87
CA THR A 273 24.01 18.49 0.82
C THR A 273 24.58 17.13 1.24
N PHE A 274 25.78 17.09 1.84
CA PHE A 274 26.39 15.84 2.29
C PHE A 274 25.64 15.20 3.48
N LEU A 275 25.20 16.01 4.45
CA LEU A 275 24.41 15.54 5.59
C LEU A 275 23.08 14.95 5.15
N ILE A 276 22.37 15.63 4.23
CA ILE A 276 21.12 15.15 3.63
C ILE A 276 21.36 13.85 2.87
N LEU A 277 22.41 13.79 2.06
CA LEU A 277 22.70 12.63 1.22
C LEU A 277 22.84 11.34 2.05
N ILE A 278 23.63 11.38 3.12
CA ILE A 278 23.81 10.18 3.97
C ILE A 278 22.53 9.90 4.76
N GLY A 279 22.00 10.93 5.41
CA GLY A 279 20.88 10.81 6.33
C GLY A 279 19.59 10.28 5.70
N SER A 280 19.20 10.90 4.58
CA SER A 280 17.96 10.57 3.88
C SER A 280 18.06 9.22 3.16
N THR A 281 19.26 8.84 2.69
CA THR A 281 19.49 7.50 2.12
C THR A 281 19.28 6.41 3.16
N ILE A 282 19.88 6.55 4.35
CA ILE A 282 19.74 5.57 5.44
C ILE A 282 18.28 5.49 5.89
N ALA A 283 17.63 6.63 6.11
CA ALA A 283 16.23 6.68 6.54
C ALA A 283 15.31 6.00 5.51
N GLY A 284 15.51 6.27 4.21
CA GLY A 284 14.69 5.67 3.16
C GLY A 284 14.96 4.17 2.94
N LEU A 285 16.21 3.71 3.03
CA LEU A 285 16.54 2.28 2.98
C LEU A 285 15.85 1.50 4.10
N ILE A 286 15.91 2.01 5.33
CA ILE A 286 15.27 1.40 6.49
C ILE A 286 13.75 1.40 6.30
N ALA A 287 13.16 2.53 5.93
CA ALA A 287 11.71 2.67 5.79
C ALA A 287 11.15 1.74 4.71
N GLY A 288 11.75 1.72 3.51
CA GLY A 288 11.33 0.86 2.41
C GLY A 288 11.63 -0.62 2.64
N GLY A 289 12.77 -0.94 3.27
CA GLY A 289 13.13 -2.33 3.61
C GLY A 289 12.19 -2.94 4.64
N ILE A 290 11.87 -2.20 5.72
CA ILE A 290 10.90 -2.63 6.74
C ILE A 290 9.51 -2.77 6.11
N GLY A 291 9.06 -1.78 5.32
CA GLY A 291 7.76 -1.82 4.66
C GLY A 291 7.60 -3.03 3.74
N SER A 292 8.61 -3.32 2.90
CA SER A 292 8.62 -4.47 1.98
C SER A 292 8.69 -5.81 2.72
N SER A 293 9.52 -5.90 3.76
CA SER A 293 9.66 -7.13 4.54
C SER A 293 8.34 -7.44 5.25
N LEU A 294 7.73 -6.43 5.87
CA LEU A 294 6.44 -6.55 6.53
C LEU A 294 5.35 -6.94 5.53
N PHE A 295 5.33 -6.32 4.34
CA PHE A 295 4.39 -6.67 3.29
C PHE A 295 4.50 -8.15 2.92
N THR A 296 5.71 -8.61 2.59
CA THR A 296 5.97 -9.98 2.16
C THR A 296 5.66 -11.00 3.26
N ILE A 297 5.98 -10.68 4.52
CA ILE A 297 5.67 -11.57 5.66
C ILE A 297 4.17 -11.67 5.87
N LEU A 298 3.45 -10.54 5.86
CA LEU A 298 2.01 -10.50 6.13
C LEU A 298 1.17 -11.09 4.99
N THR A 299 1.61 -10.97 3.73
CA THR A 299 0.91 -11.60 2.59
C THR A 299 1.11 -13.11 2.55
N ASN A 300 2.24 -13.62 3.06
CA ASN A 300 2.57 -15.05 3.06
C ASN A 300 2.10 -15.80 4.33
N LEU A 301 1.36 -15.15 5.23
CA LEU A 301 0.79 -15.83 6.39
C LEU A 301 -0.18 -16.94 5.95
N PRO A 302 -0.11 -18.14 6.55
CA PRO A 302 -1.09 -19.19 6.29
C PRO A 302 -2.50 -18.67 6.66
N ASN A 303 -3.48 -18.97 5.80
CA ASN A 303 -4.86 -18.49 5.92
C ASN A 303 -5.02 -16.95 5.85
N SER A 304 -4.20 -16.28 5.03
CA SER A 304 -4.30 -14.83 4.79
C SER A 304 -5.70 -14.37 4.40
N GLU A 305 -6.49 -15.19 3.68
CA GLU A 305 -7.89 -14.86 3.38
C GLU A 305 -8.83 -14.90 4.60
N LEU A 306 -8.59 -15.78 5.58
CA LEU A 306 -9.32 -15.76 6.84
C LEU A 306 -8.97 -14.50 7.64
N ILE A 307 -7.68 -14.15 7.68
CA ILE A 307 -7.21 -12.91 8.33
C ILE A 307 -7.80 -11.68 7.62
N ALA A 308 -7.84 -11.69 6.28
CA ALA A 308 -8.47 -10.67 5.45
C ALA A 308 -9.95 -10.53 5.78
N GLY A 309 -10.68 -11.64 5.80
CA GLY A 309 -12.09 -11.68 6.19
C GLY A 309 -12.31 -11.04 7.55
N VAL A 310 -11.52 -11.43 8.57
CA VAL A 310 -11.62 -10.88 9.92
C VAL A 310 -11.37 -9.37 9.97
N ILE A 311 -10.33 -8.88 9.28
CA ILE A 311 -10.01 -7.44 9.22
C ILE A 311 -11.13 -6.67 8.50
N ASN A 312 -11.64 -7.19 7.39
CA ASN A 312 -12.68 -6.55 6.59
C ASN A 312 -13.97 -6.39 7.37
N TRP A 313 -14.37 -7.44 8.07
CA TRP A 313 -15.53 -7.41 8.95
C TRP A 313 -15.31 -6.43 10.11
N GLY A 314 -14.08 -6.33 10.65
CA GLY A 314 -13.71 -5.27 11.59
C GLY A 314 -13.88 -3.86 11.01
N ILE A 315 -13.42 -3.61 9.78
CA ILE A 315 -13.56 -2.32 9.10
C ILE A 315 -15.04 -2.02 8.80
N ALA A 316 -15.78 -2.99 8.25
CA ALA A 316 -17.21 -2.86 7.97
C ALA A 316 -18.02 -2.59 9.24
N GLY A 317 -17.69 -3.28 10.33
CA GLY A 317 -18.24 -3.03 11.67
C GLY A 317 -17.97 -1.60 12.12
N THR A 318 -16.74 -1.10 11.91
CA THR A 318 -16.35 0.27 12.22
C THR A 318 -17.13 1.31 11.42
N ILE A 319 -17.23 1.16 10.10
CA ILE A 319 -17.97 2.06 9.19
C ILE A 319 -19.45 2.09 9.59
N THR A 320 -20.05 0.92 9.81
CA THR A 320 -21.44 0.78 10.23
C THR A 320 -21.66 1.50 11.56
N PHE A 321 -20.76 1.33 12.53
CA PHE A 321 -20.85 1.99 13.83
C PHE A 321 -20.69 3.52 13.73
N VAL A 322 -19.81 4.02 12.87
CA VAL A 322 -19.64 5.46 12.59
C VAL A 322 -20.91 6.04 11.97
N ILE A 323 -21.52 5.37 10.99
CA ILE A 323 -22.78 5.82 10.35
C ILE A 323 -23.91 5.86 11.38
N ILE A 324 -24.06 4.80 12.18
CA ILE A 324 -25.10 4.70 13.22
C ILE A 324 -24.93 5.81 14.28
N ASN A 325 -23.69 6.10 14.71
CA ASN A 325 -23.45 7.17 15.69
C ASN A 325 -23.55 8.57 15.11
N SER A 326 -23.35 8.76 13.80
CA SER A 326 -23.56 10.06 13.16
C SER A 326 -25.01 10.54 13.32
N ILE A 327 -25.95 9.60 13.53
CA ILE A 327 -27.38 9.84 13.80
C ILE A 327 -27.66 10.10 15.31
N ARG A 328 -26.81 9.65 16.24
CA ARG A 328 -26.95 9.90 17.71
C ARG A 328 -25.64 10.40 18.32
N ARG A 329 -25.57 11.68 18.67
CA ARG A 329 -24.35 12.40 19.12
C ARG A 329 -23.82 12.11 20.54
N ASN A 330 -23.91 10.89 21.06
CA ASN A 330 -23.58 10.65 22.49
C ASN A 330 -22.33 9.80 22.78
N ILE A 331 -21.58 9.30 21.79
CA ILE A 331 -20.40 8.44 22.02
C ILE A 331 -19.11 9.08 21.44
N PRO A 332 -17.99 9.09 22.17
CA PRO A 332 -16.72 9.62 21.66
C PRO A 332 -16.14 8.77 20.52
N LEU A 333 -15.59 9.42 19.48
CA LEU A 333 -15.09 8.78 18.25
C LEU A 333 -14.14 7.59 18.49
N LYS A 334 -13.24 7.68 19.48
CA LYS A 334 -12.31 6.60 19.82
C LYS A 334 -13.05 5.32 20.23
N GLU A 335 -14.13 5.43 21.00
CA GLU A 335 -14.90 4.27 21.43
C GLU A 335 -15.74 3.69 20.28
N ILE A 336 -16.23 4.55 19.38
CA ILE A 336 -16.94 4.12 18.16
C ILE A 336 -16.03 3.25 17.31
N LEU A 337 -14.78 3.69 17.10
CA LEU A 337 -13.81 2.96 16.29
C LEU A 337 -13.45 1.61 16.91
N ILE A 338 -13.17 1.55 18.22
CA ILE A 338 -12.78 0.31 18.90
C ILE A 338 -13.94 -0.69 18.97
N ARG A 339 -15.13 -0.23 19.39
CA ARG A 339 -16.29 -1.11 19.56
C ARG A 339 -16.80 -1.63 18.20
N GLY A 340 -16.84 -0.77 17.18
CA GLY A 340 -17.21 -1.16 15.82
C GLY A 340 -16.26 -2.21 15.24
N PHE A 341 -14.94 -2.04 15.44
CA PHE A 341 -13.94 -2.99 14.98
C PHE A 341 -14.04 -4.36 15.66
N LEU A 342 -14.20 -4.38 16.99
CA LEU A 342 -14.33 -5.62 17.75
C LEU A 342 -15.61 -6.40 17.43
N LEU A 343 -16.75 -5.70 17.29
CA LEU A 343 -18.01 -6.32 16.89
C LEU A 343 -17.92 -6.93 15.48
N GLY A 344 -17.23 -6.24 14.56
CA GLY A 344 -16.91 -6.76 13.25
C GLY A 344 -16.08 -8.04 13.30
N ILE A 345 -15.01 -8.08 14.10
CA ILE A 345 -14.19 -9.29 14.28
C ILE A 345 -15.03 -10.46 14.82
N ILE A 346 -15.87 -10.21 15.83
CA ILE A 346 -16.73 -11.25 16.43
C ILE A 346 -17.71 -11.81 15.39
N ALA A 347 -18.27 -10.94 14.53
CA ALA A 347 -19.12 -11.35 13.41
C ALA A 347 -18.38 -12.26 12.42
N ALA A 348 -17.14 -11.89 12.08
CA ALA A 348 -16.31 -12.63 11.15
C ALA A 348 -15.97 -14.03 11.68
N VAL A 349 -15.56 -14.12 12.94
CA VAL A 349 -15.22 -15.38 13.59
C VAL A 349 -16.46 -16.28 13.68
N ALA A 350 -17.62 -15.72 14.03
CA ALA A 350 -18.87 -16.46 14.04
C ALA A 350 -19.23 -17.01 12.65
N LEU A 351 -19.10 -16.21 11.60
CA LEU A 351 -19.40 -16.62 10.22
C LEU A 351 -18.43 -17.69 9.68
N ILE A 352 -17.14 -17.56 9.98
CA ILE A 352 -16.13 -18.57 9.60
C ILE A 352 -16.45 -19.91 10.28
N PHE A 353 -16.72 -19.90 11.58
CA PHE A 353 -17.04 -21.11 12.33
C PHE A 353 -18.34 -21.77 11.88
N THR A 354 -19.35 -20.97 11.51
CA THR A 354 -20.65 -21.51 11.13
C THR A 354 -20.70 -22.01 9.69
N ILE A 355 -19.94 -21.43 8.75
CA ILE A 355 -19.83 -21.95 7.37
C ILE A 355 -19.15 -23.32 7.35
N ASP A 356 -18.11 -23.52 8.17
CA ASP A 356 -17.37 -24.79 8.22
C ASP A 356 -18.20 -25.96 8.81
N TYR A 357 -19.25 -25.67 9.61
CA TYR A 357 -20.05 -26.69 10.29
C TYR A 357 -21.52 -26.77 9.85
N LEU A 358 -22.11 -25.69 9.33
CA LEU A 358 -23.57 -25.57 9.15
C LEU A 358 -24.00 -25.11 7.74
N GLY A 359 -23.06 -24.87 6.81
CA GLY A 359 -23.38 -24.40 5.45
C GLY A 359 -24.14 -23.06 5.45
N ASP A 360 -25.10 -22.89 4.53
CA ASP A 360 -25.87 -21.64 4.36
C ASP A 360 -26.67 -21.21 5.61
N ALA A 361 -27.02 -22.16 6.49
CA ALA A 361 -27.68 -21.86 7.77
C ALA A 361 -26.77 -21.08 8.75
N GLY A 362 -25.44 -21.11 8.53
CA GLY A 362 -24.47 -20.40 9.36
C GLY A 362 -24.55 -18.88 9.26
N ILE A 363 -25.07 -18.36 8.15
CA ILE A 363 -25.28 -16.92 7.91
C ILE A 363 -26.34 -16.35 8.86
N LEU A 364 -27.40 -17.11 9.14
CA LEU A 364 -28.48 -16.72 10.05
C LEU A 364 -28.00 -16.57 11.50
N ILE A 365 -27.12 -17.46 11.94
CA ILE A 365 -26.56 -17.47 13.31
C ILE A 365 -25.56 -16.33 13.50
N ALA A 366 -24.70 -16.07 12.51
CA ALA A 366 -23.78 -14.92 12.52
C ALA A 366 -24.55 -13.59 12.59
N GLY A 367 -25.61 -13.44 11.79
CA GLY A 367 -26.49 -12.26 11.85
C GLY A 367 -27.18 -12.08 13.22
N PHE A 368 -27.59 -13.18 13.86
CA PHE A 368 -28.17 -13.17 15.20
C PHE A 368 -27.18 -12.69 16.28
N ILE A 369 -25.93 -13.15 16.25
CA ILE A 369 -24.87 -12.74 17.19
C ILE A 369 -24.55 -11.24 17.05
N VAL A 370 -24.45 -10.74 15.82
CA VAL A 370 -24.26 -9.30 15.56
C VAL A 370 -25.45 -8.48 16.05
N GLY A 371 -26.68 -8.94 15.79
CA GLY A 371 -27.90 -8.31 16.30
C GLY A 371 -27.93 -8.21 17.83
N CYS A 372 -27.46 -9.25 18.52
CA CYS A 372 -27.33 -9.26 19.98
C CYS A 372 -26.25 -8.27 20.49
N GLY A 373 -25.12 -8.16 19.80
CA GLY A 373 -24.06 -7.19 20.13
C GLY A 373 -24.49 -5.74 19.94
N VAL A 374 -25.23 -5.45 18.87
CA VAL A 374 -25.86 -4.13 18.63
C VAL A 374 -26.92 -3.84 19.70
N TYR A 375 -27.74 -4.83 20.07
CA TYR A 375 -28.74 -4.69 21.15
C TYR A 375 -28.11 -4.29 22.49
N TYR A 376 -27.04 -4.97 22.88
CA TYR A 376 -26.33 -4.70 24.14
C TYR A 376 -25.71 -3.30 24.19
N THR A 377 -25.35 -2.74 23.03
CA THR A 377 -24.69 -1.43 22.95
C THR A 377 -25.65 -0.25 22.86
N PHE A 378 -26.88 -0.45 22.35
CA PHE A 378 -27.83 0.64 22.07
C PHE A 378 -29.12 0.64 22.91
N TYR A 379 -29.38 -0.40 23.73
CA TYR A 379 -30.55 -0.50 24.63
C TYR A 379 -31.91 -0.25 23.94
N SER A 380 -31.98 -0.45 22.62
CA SER A 380 -33.16 -0.18 21.79
C SER A 380 -33.51 -1.41 20.96
N LYS A 381 -34.62 -2.07 21.33
CA LYS A 381 -35.12 -3.30 20.69
C LYS A 381 -35.40 -3.12 19.19
N GLY A 382 -35.93 -1.96 18.78
CA GLY A 382 -36.31 -1.68 17.39
C GLY A 382 -35.11 -1.49 16.44
N LEU A 383 -34.16 -0.64 16.81
CA LEU A 383 -32.92 -0.44 16.03
C LEU A 383 -32.06 -1.71 15.94
N ALA A 384 -32.00 -2.52 17.00
CA ALA A 384 -31.21 -3.75 17.00
C ALA A 384 -31.76 -4.80 16.01
N TRP A 385 -33.08 -4.95 15.92
CA TRP A 385 -33.72 -5.84 14.95
C TRP A 385 -33.62 -5.32 13.53
N PHE A 386 -33.83 -4.01 13.33
CA PHE A 386 -33.66 -3.36 12.01
C PHE A 386 -32.23 -3.51 11.50
N PHE A 387 -31.21 -3.30 12.35
CA PHE A 387 -29.82 -3.50 11.98
C PHE A 387 -29.39 -4.97 11.89
N GLY A 388 -29.97 -5.88 12.67
CA GLY A 388 -29.75 -7.32 12.52
C GLY A 388 -30.28 -7.84 11.19
N ILE A 389 -31.46 -7.39 10.76
CA ILE A 389 -32.04 -7.69 9.44
C ILE A 389 -31.24 -7.01 8.32
N ILE A 390 -30.79 -5.76 8.51
CA ILE A 390 -29.88 -5.12 7.56
C ILE A 390 -28.56 -5.86 7.51
N VAL A 391 -27.96 -6.35 8.60
CA VAL A 391 -26.72 -7.16 8.53
C VAL A 391 -26.98 -8.54 7.90
N LEU A 392 -28.20 -9.08 7.97
CA LEU A 392 -28.58 -10.29 7.23
C LEU A 392 -28.76 -10.02 5.73
N PHE A 393 -29.40 -8.91 5.33
CA PHE A 393 -29.64 -8.55 3.93
C PHE A 393 -28.45 -7.83 3.27
N SER A 394 -27.81 -6.89 3.97
CA SER A 394 -26.53 -6.27 3.63
C SER A 394 -25.35 -7.19 3.91
N GLY A 395 -25.46 -8.21 4.74
CA GLY A 395 -24.50 -9.32 4.70
C GLY A 395 -24.48 -9.99 3.33
N SER A 396 -25.57 -9.91 2.57
CA SER A 396 -25.69 -10.33 1.17
C SER A 396 -25.44 -9.19 0.15
N TRP A 397 -25.64 -7.92 0.53
CA TRP A 397 -25.59 -6.72 -0.37
C TRP A 397 -24.37 -5.80 -0.18
N LEU A 398 -23.82 -5.75 1.04
CA LEU A 398 -22.52 -5.17 1.42
C LEU A 398 -21.37 -6.16 1.12
N LEU A 399 -21.71 -7.40 0.74
CA LEU A 399 -20.99 -8.11 -0.29
C LEU A 399 -21.29 -7.38 -1.61
N LEU A 400 -20.53 -6.32 -1.90
CA LEU A 400 -20.26 -6.01 -3.29
C LEU A 400 -19.84 -7.34 -3.94
N PRO A 401 -20.55 -7.87 -4.95
CA PRO A 401 -20.12 -9.06 -5.68
C PRO A 401 -18.73 -8.87 -6.34
N SER A 402 -18.21 -7.64 -6.30
CA SER A 402 -17.04 -7.14 -7.01
C SER A 402 -15.79 -6.86 -6.16
N VAL A 403 -15.76 -7.10 -4.85
CA VAL A 403 -14.52 -6.90 -4.06
C VAL A 403 -13.84 -8.25 -3.79
N ASN A 404 -12.76 -8.54 -4.52
CA ASN A 404 -11.88 -9.68 -4.24
C ASN A 404 -11.41 -9.66 -2.78
N PHE A 405 -11.76 -10.63 -1.96
CA PHE A 405 -11.49 -10.58 -0.51
C PHE A 405 -10.01 -10.68 -0.14
N SER A 406 -9.17 -11.25 -1.00
CA SER A 406 -7.70 -11.16 -0.94
C SER A 406 -7.17 -9.71 -1.03
N SER A 407 -7.91 -8.82 -1.72
CA SER A 407 -7.49 -7.43 -1.93
C SER A 407 -7.53 -6.58 -0.67
N ALA A 408 -8.40 -6.90 0.29
CA ALA A 408 -8.63 -5.98 1.41
C ALA A 408 -7.62 -6.15 2.56
N LEU A 409 -7.09 -7.38 2.77
CA LEU A 409 -5.86 -7.56 3.53
C LEU A 409 -4.69 -6.87 2.84
N GLU A 410 -4.57 -7.00 1.52
CA GLU A 410 -3.51 -6.34 0.77
C GLU A 410 -3.60 -4.81 0.91
N ILE A 411 -4.80 -4.24 0.84
CA ILE A 411 -5.09 -2.83 1.10
C ILE A 411 -4.68 -2.45 2.52
N ALA A 412 -5.04 -3.24 3.53
CA ALA A 412 -4.69 -2.97 4.92
C ALA A 412 -3.17 -3.03 5.15
N ILE A 413 -2.49 -4.03 4.58
CA ILE A 413 -1.03 -4.16 4.65
C ILE A 413 -0.37 -2.98 3.92
N ARG A 414 -0.83 -2.61 2.71
CA ARG A 414 -0.34 -1.44 1.98
C ARG A 414 -0.51 -0.16 2.81
N LEU A 415 -1.63 0.00 3.50
CA LEU A 415 -1.89 1.15 4.38
C LEU A 415 -0.95 1.17 5.59
N ILE A 416 -0.74 0.03 6.25
CA ILE A 416 0.22 -0.10 7.36
C ILE A 416 1.64 0.19 6.88
N ALA A 417 2.06 -0.38 5.75
CA ALA A 417 3.40 -0.22 5.19
C ALA A 417 3.69 1.24 4.85
N TRP A 418 2.77 1.93 4.18
CA TRP A 418 2.91 3.36 3.87
C TRP A 418 2.83 4.26 5.11
N THR A 419 2.04 3.88 6.12
CA THR A 419 1.98 4.61 7.40
C THR A 419 3.33 4.52 8.13
N ILE A 420 3.91 3.32 8.23
CA ILE A 420 5.24 3.10 8.81
C ILE A 420 6.31 3.84 7.99
N LEU A 421 6.23 3.75 6.66
CA LEU A 421 7.11 4.45 5.73
C LEU A 421 7.13 5.95 6.02
N GLY A 422 5.96 6.60 6.03
CA GLY A 422 5.84 8.03 6.29
C GLY A 422 6.35 8.42 7.67
N ALA A 423 6.09 7.60 8.69
CA ALA A 423 6.56 7.82 10.06
C ALA A 423 8.09 7.79 10.16
N ILE A 424 8.74 6.79 9.57
CA ILE A 424 10.20 6.64 9.59
C ILE A 424 10.86 7.72 8.74
N VAL A 425 10.32 8.02 7.56
CA VAL A 425 10.83 9.09 6.69
C VAL A 425 10.79 10.44 7.40
N ALA A 426 9.64 10.81 7.98
CA ALA A 426 9.52 12.08 8.69
C ALA A 426 10.39 12.13 9.95
N LEU A 427 10.52 11.02 10.69
CA LEU A 427 11.44 10.91 11.82
C LEU A 427 12.89 11.08 11.37
N GLY A 428 13.30 10.49 10.24
CA GLY A 428 14.61 10.70 9.65
C GLY A 428 14.87 12.17 9.30
N ILE A 429 13.90 12.81 8.65
CA ILE A 429 13.95 14.24 8.29
C ILE A 429 14.08 15.14 9.54
N SER A 430 13.51 14.74 10.67
CA SER A 430 13.59 15.51 11.92
C SER A 430 15.00 15.69 12.49
N TYR A 431 15.97 14.89 12.04
CA TYR A 431 17.39 15.09 12.39
C TYR A 431 18.04 16.24 11.62
N PHE A 432 17.50 16.60 10.46
CA PHE A 432 18.07 17.63 9.58
C PHE A 432 17.33 18.96 9.67
N ILE A 433 16.05 18.94 10.04
CA ILE A 433 15.26 20.16 10.24
C ILE A 433 15.47 20.64 11.68
N PRO A 434 16.15 21.79 11.89
CA PRO A 434 16.37 22.32 13.23
C PRO A 434 15.05 22.54 13.94
N ASN A 435 15.01 22.21 15.23
CA ASN A 435 13.86 22.37 16.12
C ASN A 435 12.65 21.49 15.79
N LEU A 436 12.66 20.59 14.80
CA LEU A 436 11.51 19.71 14.55
C LEU A 436 11.37 18.66 15.67
N GLN A 437 10.23 18.65 16.37
CA GLN A 437 9.99 17.67 17.45
C GLN A 437 9.79 16.26 16.87
N ARG A 438 10.65 15.31 17.25
CA ARG A 438 10.64 13.92 16.73
C ARG A 438 9.28 13.23 16.82
N LEU A 439 8.58 13.37 17.95
CA LEU A 439 7.25 12.75 18.13
C LEU A 439 6.21 13.30 17.14
N ARG A 440 6.28 14.59 16.81
CA ARG A 440 5.34 15.22 15.88
C ARG A 440 5.71 14.92 14.44
N ALA A 441 7.01 14.88 14.14
CA ALA A 441 7.49 14.38 12.86
C ALA A 441 6.98 12.95 12.62
N PHE A 442 7.10 12.07 13.61
CA PHE A 442 6.56 10.72 13.56
C PHE A 442 5.05 10.71 13.32
N LEU A 443 4.26 11.41 14.14
CA LEU A 443 2.79 11.42 14.01
C LEU A 443 2.30 12.02 12.69
N GLY A 444 2.89 13.15 12.26
CA GLY A 444 2.53 13.79 11.00
C GLY A 444 3.00 13.00 9.80
N GLY A 445 4.15 12.33 9.90
CA GLY A 445 4.63 11.36 8.92
C GLY A 445 3.69 10.15 8.79
N SER A 446 3.22 9.59 9.91
CA SER A 446 2.23 8.50 9.91
C SER A 446 0.94 8.92 9.20
N LEU A 447 0.39 10.10 9.53
CA LEU A 447 -0.80 10.63 8.89
C LEU A 447 -0.59 10.87 7.39
N GLY A 448 0.55 11.46 7.01
CA GLY A 448 0.92 11.65 5.61
C GLY A 448 1.07 10.34 4.85
N GLY A 449 1.64 9.32 5.48
CA GLY A 449 1.75 7.97 4.95
C GLY A 449 0.41 7.29 4.73
N SER A 450 -0.52 7.40 5.69
CA SER A 450 -1.88 6.87 5.52
C SER A 450 -2.62 7.56 4.37
N LEU A 451 -2.55 8.90 4.29
CA LEU A 451 -3.17 9.67 3.19
C LEU A 451 -2.55 9.34 1.83
N ALA A 452 -1.22 9.16 1.79
CA ALA A 452 -0.51 8.75 0.59
C ALA A 452 -0.94 7.35 0.11
N SER A 453 -1.11 6.40 1.04
CA SER A 453 -1.62 5.06 0.72
C SER A 453 -3.02 5.11 0.15
N ILE A 454 -3.92 5.88 0.77
CA ILE A 454 -5.28 6.07 0.29
C ILE A 454 -5.27 6.67 -1.13
N GLY A 455 -4.45 7.70 -1.36
CA GLY A 455 -4.30 8.31 -2.68
C GLY A 455 -3.75 7.35 -3.73
N PHE A 456 -2.75 6.54 -3.38
CA PHE A 456 -2.21 5.48 -4.22
C PHE A 456 -3.31 4.48 -4.62
N LEU A 457 -4.02 3.94 -3.64
CA LEU A 457 -5.04 2.91 -3.85
C LEU A 457 -6.24 3.45 -4.64
N LEU A 458 -6.73 4.65 -4.30
CA LEU A 458 -7.82 5.29 -5.03
C LEU A 458 -7.43 5.58 -6.47
N MET A 459 -6.21 6.07 -6.71
CA MET A 459 -5.77 6.34 -8.08
C MET A 459 -5.62 5.05 -8.88
N SER A 460 -4.99 4.00 -8.33
CA SER A 460 -4.88 2.71 -9.01
C SER A 460 -6.29 2.13 -9.32
N LEU A 461 -7.23 2.23 -8.37
CA LEU A 461 -8.63 1.82 -8.58
C LEU A 461 -9.32 2.63 -9.68
N ILE A 462 -9.18 3.96 -9.66
CA ILE A 462 -9.82 4.83 -10.67
C ILE A 462 -9.27 4.51 -12.07
N LEU A 463 -7.94 4.38 -12.18
CA LEU A 463 -7.26 4.13 -13.45
C LEU A 463 -7.52 2.73 -14.00
N THR A 464 -7.84 1.75 -13.17
CA THR A 464 -8.16 0.38 -13.61
C THR A 464 -9.65 0.18 -13.89
N GLN A 465 -10.53 0.85 -13.14
CA GLN A 465 -11.97 0.65 -13.25
C GLN A 465 -12.64 1.59 -14.27
N PHE A 466 -12.16 2.83 -14.40
CA PHE A 466 -12.80 3.84 -15.25
C PHE A 466 -12.03 4.13 -16.54
N ILE A 467 -10.77 3.70 -16.64
CA ILE A 467 -9.95 3.87 -17.82
C ILE A 467 -9.39 2.49 -18.22
N PRO A 468 -9.48 2.05 -19.48
CA PRO A 468 -8.97 0.74 -19.91
C PRO A 468 -7.44 0.79 -20.08
N ILE A 469 -6.71 1.07 -19.01
CA ILE A 469 -5.25 1.12 -18.96
C ILE A 469 -4.72 -0.17 -18.33
N GLU A 470 -3.55 -0.62 -18.78
CA GLU A 470 -2.83 -1.72 -18.17
C GLU A 470 -2.61 -1.55 -16.65
N THR A 471 -2.90 -2.59 -15.86
CA THR A 471 -2.79 -2.60 -14.38
C THR A 471 -1.41 -2.18 -13.87
N SER A 472 -0.34 -2.62 -14.53
CA SER A 472 1.05 -2.24 -14.21
C SER A 472 1.31 -0.74 -14.35
N LEU A 473 0.67 -0.08 -15.33
CA LEU A 473 0.80 1.35 -15.54
C LEU A 473 -0.07 2.12 -14.54
N ALA A 474 -1.25 1.61 -14.20
CA ALA A 474 -2.10 2.16 -13.15
C ALA A 474 -1.40 2.14 -11.77
N ASP A 475 -0.74 1.04 -11.41
CA ASP A 475 0.03 0.93 -10.16
C ASP A 475 1.25 1.85 -10.15
N ARG A 476 1.94 1.99 -11.30
CA ARG A 476 3.04 2.95 -11.45
C ARG A 476 2.57 4.39 -11.18
N LEU A 477 1.50 4.82 -11.85
CA LEU A 477 0.94 6.17 -11.68
C LEU A 477 0.39 6.40 -10.27
N GLY A 478 -0.30 5.39 -9.72
CA GLY A 478 -0.79 5.44 -8.36
C GLY A 478 0.34 5.68 -7.35
N ARG A 479 1.46 4.94 -7.48
CA ARG A 479 2.60 5.08 -6.56
C ARG A 479 3.24 6.46 -6.66
N LEU A 480 3.32 7.05 -7.86
CA LEU A 480 3.81 8.42 -8.06
C LEU A 480 2.90 9.45 -7.38
N ILE A 481 1.59 9.28 -7.46
CA ILE A 481 0.62 10.15 -6.76
C ILE A 481 0.71 9.95 -5.25
N GLY A 482 0.89 8.71 -4.78
CA GLY A 482 1.17 8.43 -3.37
C GLY A 482 2.41 9.17 -2.89
N ALA A 483 3.52 9.12 -3.65
CA ALA A 483 4.75 9.85 -3.32
C ALA A 483 4.55 11.37 -3.26
N PHE A 484 3.77 11.94 -4.20
CA PHE A 484 3.40 13.35 -4.18
C PHE A 484 2.62 13.72 -2.90
N ILE A 485 1.58 12.95 -2.56
CA ILE A 485 0.75 13.19 -1.37
C ILE A 485 1.59 13.08 -0.10
N LEU A 486 2.48 12.10 -0.02
CA LEU A 486 3.39 11.92 1.11
C LEU A 486 4.26 13.17 1.31
N GLY A 487 4.92 13.62 0.25
CA GLY A 487 5.78 14.81 0.27
C GLY A 487 5.00 16.09 0.63
N PHE A 488 3.78 16.23 0.08
CA PHE A 488 2.89 17.35 0.36
C PHE A 488 2.49 17.40 1.84
N CYS A 489 2.12 16.25 2.42
CA CYS A 489 1.73 16.16 3.83
C CYS A 489 2.91 16.44 4.77
N ILE A 490 4.10 15.91 4.46
CA ILE A 490 5.31 16.16 5.26
C ILE A 490 5.69 17.65 5.20
N GLY A 491 5.61 18.28 4.02
CA GLY A 491 5.83 19.72 3.85
C GLY A 491 4.87 20.57 4.69
N LEU A 492 3.57 20.26 4.66
CA LEU A 492 2.58 20.94 5.52
C LEU A 492 2.84 20.75 7.01
N MET A 493 3.25 19.54 7.41
CA MET A 493 3.57 19.24 8.81
C MET A 493 4.73 20.08 9.31
N ILE A 494 5.79 20.24 8.51
CA ILE A 494 6.96 21.07 8.86
C ILE A 494 6.53 22.53 9.03
N PHE A 495 5.75 23.07 8.09
CA PHE A 495 5.20 24.42 8.19
C PHE A 495 4.41 24.61 9.49
N TRP A 496 3.52 23.67 9.83
CA TRP A 496 2.73 23.75 11.07
C TRP A 496 3.58 23.71 12.33
N GLU A 497 4.62 22.87 12.35
CA GLU A 497 5.50 22.81 13.50
C GLU A 497 6.32 24.10 13.66
N GLU A 498 6.78 24.68 12.56
CA GLU A 498 7.50 25.95 12.56
C GLU A 498 6.63 27.10 13.09
N GLU A 499 5.40 27.25 12.56
CA GLU A 499 4.47 28.31 13.00
C GLU A 499 4.09 28.17 14.48
N ARG A 500 3.89 26.93 14.95
CA ARG A 500 3.59 26.66 16.35
C ARG A 500 4.76 27.03 17.27
N GLN A 501 6.00 26.85 16.82
CA GLN A 501 7.16 27.25 17.60
C GLN A 501 7.30 28.76 17.64
N LEU A 502 7.04 29.44 16.53
CA LEU A 502 7.04 30.90 16.49
C LEU A 502 6.05 31.50 17.50
N GLN A 503 4.91 30.86 17.72
CA GLN A 503 3.93 31.28 18.74
C GLN A 503 4.33 30.98 20.20
N LYS A 504 5.38 30.18 20.42
CA LYS A 504 5.77 29.71 21.76
C LYS A 504 7.19 30.08 22.16
N SER A 505 7.88 30.84 21.32
CA SER A 505 9.28 31.17 21.54
C SER A 505 9.59 32.57 21.05
N ILE A 506 10.68 33.12 21.59
CA ILE A 506 11.25 34.37 21.13
C ILE A 506 11.75 34.16 19.70
N TYR A 507 11.37 35.04 18.78
CA TYR A 507 11.80 34.99 17.38
C TYR A 507 12.35 36.34 16.92
N LEU A 508 13.16 36.28 15.87
CA LEU A 508 13.70 37.44 15.18
C LEU A 508 12.79 37.79 14.00
N LEU A 509 12.19 38.98 14.01
CA LEU A 509 11.48 39.54 12.87
C LEU A 509 12.46 40.34 12.01
N ILE A 510 12.66 39.90 10.78
CA ILE A 510 13.48 40.58 9.78
C ILE A 510 12.55 41.34 8.85
N ARG A 511 12.77 42.64 8.68
CA ARG A 511 12.09 43.49 7.70
C ARG A 511 13.10 44.03 6.70
N TRP A 512 12.95 43.70 5.43
CA TRP A 512 13.77 44.25 4.34
C TRP A 512 13.17 45.54 3.78
N ASN A 513 11.85 45.65 3.79
CA ASN A 513 11.10 46.87 3.47
C ASN A 513 9.72 46.84 4.17
N ASP A 514 8.85 47.82 3.92
CA ASP A 514 7.54 47.93 4.57
C ASP A 514 6.56 46.80 4.22
N GLN A 515 6.80 46.06 3.13
CA GLN A 515 5.94 44.97 2.66
C GLN A 515 6.55 43.58 2.88
N GLU A 516 7.86 43.50 3.08
CA GLU A 516 8.60 42.26 3.15
C GLU A 516 9.20 42.03 4.54
N SER A 517 8.58 41.10 5.27
CA SER A 517 9.09 40.63 6.55
C SER A 517 9.11 39.10 6.66
N ARG A 518 10.04 38.57 7.44
CA ARG A 518 10.13 37.13 7.75
C ARG A 518 10.42 36.92 9.23
N LYS A 519 9.83 35.88 9.80
CA LYS A 519 10.07 35.44 11.18
C LYS A 519 11.10 34.31 11.18
N ILE A 520 12.10 34.40 12.04
CA ILE A 520 13.12 33.36 12.23
C ILE A 520 13.16 32.96 13.71
N LEU A 521 13.05 31.67 13.99
CA LEU A 521 13.18 31.11 15.32
C LEU A 521 14.60 31.35 15.88
N LEU A 522 14.67 31.90 17.10
CA LEU A 522 15.93 32.04 17.84
C LEU A 522 16.15 30.80 18.72
N GLY A 523 17.14 29.99 18.36
CA GLY A 523 17.53 28.78 19.09
C GLY A 523 18.93 28.88 19.72
N GLU A 524 19.46 27.73 20.14
CA GLU A 524 20.84 27.60 20.65
C GLU A 524 21.89 27.78 19.53
N ILE A 525 21.53 27.47 18.28
CA ILE A 525 22.38 27.70 17.13
C ILE A 525 22.38 29.20 16.80
N PRO A 526 23.54 29.89 16.82
CA PRO A 526 23.63 31.31 16.54
C PRO A 526 23.29 31.65 15.08
N ILE A 527 22.58 32.76 14.89
CA ILE A 527 22.31 33.37 13.58
C ILE A 527 23.43 34.37 13.30
N TRP A 528 24.21 34.15 12.25
CA TRP A 528 25.31 35.04 11.86
C TRP A 528 24.85 36.14 10.91
N LEU A 529 25.44 37.32 11.10
CA LEU A 529 25.33 38.48 10.23
C LEU A 529 26.71 38.80 9.65
N GLY A 530 26.75 39.18 8.39
CA GLY A 530 28.00 39.56 7.71
C GLY A 530 27.86 39.55 6.20
N SER A 531 28.96 39.86 5.51
CA SER A 531 29.04 39.81 4.05
C SER A 531 29.54 38.46 3.50
N SER A 532 29.85 37.51 4.40
CA SER A 532 30.19 36.15 4.01
C SER A 532 28.99 35.44 3.40
N VAL A 533 29.28 34.52 2.49
CA VAL A 533 28.30 33.60 1.88
C VAL A 533 27.67 32.66 2.93
N ASP A 534 28.35 32.45 4.06
CA ASP A 534 27.87 31.59 5.15
C ASP A 534 27.00 32.34 6.19
N ALA A 535 26.84 33.67 6.06
CA ALA A 535 26.03 34.46 6.98
C ALA A 535 24.53 34.25 6.70
N GLN A 536 23.75 33.93 7.74
CA GLN A 536 22.30 33.73 7.62
C GLN A 536 21.54 35.02 7.27
N ILE A 537 22.08 36.18 7.66
CA ILE A 537 21.59 37.51 7.27
C ILE A 537 22.73 38.20 6.52
N ALA A 538 22.59 38.24 5.20
CA ALA A 538 23.58 38.84 4.32
C ALA A 538 23.54 40.38 4.42
N LEU A 539 24.71 40.97 4.62
CA LEU A 539 24.93 42.42 4.64
C LEU A 539 25.85 42.82 3.49
N SER A 540 25.79 44.09 3.03
CA SER A 540 26.65 44.54 1.95
C SER A 540 28.14 44.39 2.27
N LYS A 541 28.85 43.75 1.34
CA LYS A 541 30.30 43.58 1.35
C LYS A 541 31.08 44.90 1.37
N THR A 542 30.45 46.01 0.93
CA THR A 542 31.09 47.33 0.96
C THR A 542 31.13 47.95 2.35
N LYS A 543 30.21 47.57 3.25
CA LYS A 543 30.06 48.19 4.58
C LYS A 543 30.38 47.26 5.75
N TYR A 544 30.25 45.94 5.56
CA TYR A 544 30.36 44.96 6.63
C TYR A 544 31.38 43.86 6.30
N PRO A 545 32.13 43.37 7.30
CA PRO A 545 33.07 42.27 7.11
C PRO A 545 32.34 40.93 6.92
N ASP A 546 33.10 39.92 6.48
CA ASP A 546 32.59 38.58 6.23
C ASP A 546 31.86 37.99 7.44
N LYS A 547 32.43 38.14 8.65
CA LYS A 547 31.79 37.82 9.93
C LYS A 547 31.66 39.10 10.75
N PHE A 548 30.44 39.64 10.83
CA PHE A 548 30.18 40.90 11.53
C PHE A 548 29.71 40.65 12.97
N ALA A 549 28.64 39.87 13.14
CA ALA A 549 28.06 39.60 14.45
C ALA A 549 27.28 38.28 14.44
N LYS A 550 26.88 37.81 15.63
CA LYS A 550 25.94 36.70 15.80
C LYS A 550 24.84 37.07 16.79
N ILE A 551 23.66 36.51 16.57
CA ILE A 551 22.50 36.60 17.47
C ILE A 551 22.19 35.19 17.96
N PHE A 552 22.08 35.01 19.28
CA PHE A 552 21.75 33.71 19.86
C PHE A 552 20.92 33.86 21.12
N LYS A 553 20.21 32.78 21.47
CA LYS A 553 19.43 32.69 22.69
C LYS A 553 20.22 31.91 23.74
N ALA A 554 20.30 32.44 24.96
CA ALA A 554 20.79 31.72 26.13
C ALA A 554 19.76 31.85 27.26
N GLY A 555 19.13 30.74 27.63
CA GLY A 555 17.97 30.76 28.53
C GLY A 555 16.81 31.54 27.92
N ASN A 556 16.26 32.53 28.63
CA ASN A 556 15.18 33.40 28.14
C ASN A 556 15.67 34.76 27.62
N GLN A 557 16.99 34.95 27.54
CA GLN A 557 17.59 36.19 27.05
C GLN A 557 18.18 36.00 25.65
N VAL A 558 18.14 37.07 24.86
CA VAL A 558 18.74 37.10 23.53
C VAL A 558 19.97 37.99 23.59
N PHE A 559 21.05 37.52 22.99
CA PHE A 559 22.33 38.22 22.95
C PHE A 559 22.71 38.57 21.52
N PHE A 560 23.29 39.76 21.37
CA PHE A 560 23.97 40.21 20.16
C PHE A 560 25.46 40.31 20.47
N GLU A 561 26.29 39.58 19.73
CA GLU A 561 27.73 39.53 19.95
C GLU A 561 28.49 39.87 18.66
N PHE A 562 29.35 40.88 18.72
CA PHE A 562 30.24 41.22 17.61
C PHE A 562 31.33 40.15 17.44
N HIS A 563 31.73 39.90 16.18
CA HIS A 563 32.89 39.04 15.92
C HIS A 563 34.17 39.65 16.54
N SER A 564 35.04 38.81 17.10
CA SER A 564 36.27 39.21 17.80
C SER A 564 37.11 40.19 16.98
N ASP A 565 37.35 39.84 15.72
CA ASP A 565 38.24 40.58 14.83
C ASP A 565 37.67 41.97 14.50
N TYR A 566 36.34 42.04 14.33
CA TYR A 566 35.65 43.31 14.09
C TYR A 566 35.65 44.19 15.34
N ALA A 567 35.38 43.59 16.51
CA ALA A 567 35.38 44.30 17.78
C ALA A 567 36.76 44.89 18.10
N GLN A 568 37.82 44.12 17.88
CA GLN A 568 39.20 44.58 18.08
C GLN A 568 39.57 45.71 17.12
N ALA A 569 39.24 45.58 15.83
CA ALA A 569 39.53 46.60 14.81
C ALA A 569 38.79 47.93 15.06
N LYS A 570 37.60 47.87 15.69
CA LYS A 570 36.78 49.06 16.02
C LYS A 570 36.90 49.53 17.46
N GLY A 571 37.76 48.90 18.28
CA GLY A 571 37.95 49.28 19.68
C GLY A 571 36.71 49.08 20.56
N ILE A 572 35.85 48.12 20.22
CA ILE A 572 34.61 47.84 20.96
C ILE A 572 34.95 47.09 22.24
N LYS A 573 34.72 47.73 23.41
CA LYS A 573 35.03 47.15 24.73
C LYS A 573 34.01 46.13 25.22
N ILE A 574 32.73 46.29 24.84
CA ILE A 574 31.64 45.38 25.21
C ILE A 574 31.19 44.66 23.94
N THR A 575 31.68 43.44 23.77
CA THR A 575 31.45 42.62 22.57
C THR A 575 30.10 41.94 22.57
N GLN A 576 29.61 41.54 23.75
CA GLN A 576 28.31 40.90 23.95
C GLN A 576 27.33 41.85 24.63
N GLN A 577 26.15 41.99 24.04
CA GLN A 577 25.09 42.87 24.52
C GLN A 577 23.80 42.08 24.64
N GLU A 578 23.11 42.20 25.76
CA GLU A 578 21.73 41.72 25.87
C GLU A 578 20.83 42.59 24.97
N TRP A 579 19.95 41.93 24.23
CA TRP A 579 19.00 42.59 23.34
C TRP A 579 17.59 42.30 23.83
N SER A 580 16.95 43.33 24.40
CA SER A 580 15.61 43.22 24.98
C SER A 580 14.52 43.06 23.92
N SER A 581 13.41 42.44 24.32
CA SER A 581 12.25 42.27 23.46
C SER A 581 11.68 43.63 23.03
N SER A 582 11.16 43.68 21.81
CA SER A 582 10.59 44.87 21.15
C SER A 582 11.58 45.95 20.73
N GLN A 583 12.89 45.80 21.00
CA GLN A 583 13.91 46.69 20.44
C GLN A 583 14.25 46.31 18.99
N SER A 584 14.30 47.31 18.13
CA SER A 584 14.68 47.15 16.72
C SER A 584 16.08 47.71 16.45
N ARG A 585 16.89 47.01 15.67
CA ARG A 585 18.19 47.49 15.17
C ARG A 585 18.21 47.39 13.65
N THR A 586 18.73 48.41 12.97
CA THR A 586 18.79 48.43 11.50
C THR A 586 20.22 48.29 11.01
N PHE A 587 20.45 47.35 10.10
CA PHE A 587 21.74 47.09 9.45
C PHE A 587 21.55 47.05 7.95
N ASP A 588 22.26 47.91 7.22
CA ASP A 588 22.18 47.98 5.75
C ASP A 588 20.75 48.10 5.16
N GLY A 589 19.87 48.84 5.85
CA GLY A 589 18.46 48.97 5.46
C GLY A 589 17.55 47.82 5.90
N ILE A 590 18.10 46.76 6.50
CA ILE A 590 17.35 45.64 7.08
C ILE A 590 17.08 45.93 8.56
N THR A 591 15.81 45.99 8.95
CA THR A 591 15.41 46.17 10.34
C THR A 591 15.17 44.81 11.00
N LEU A 592 15.83 44.59 12.13
CA LEU A 592 15.75 43.38 12.93
C LEU A 592 15.07 43.71 14.25
N THR A 593 13.99 43.01 14.59
CA THR A 593 13.23 43.21 15.83
C THR A 593 13.11 41.90 16.57
N ILE A 594 13.39 41.90 17.87
CA ILE A 594 13.13 40.73 18.71
C ILE A 594 11.67 40.77 19.15
N VAL A 595 10.93 39.71 18.88
CA VAL A 595 9.53 39.56 19.30
C VAL A 595 9.42 38.38 20.25
N ASP A 596 8.79 38.61 21.39
CA ASP A 596 8.49 37.58 22.38
C ASP A 596 6.97 37.43 22.46
N GLU A 597 6.43 36.36 21.86
CA GLU A 597 4.99 36.02 21.94
C GLU A 597 4.65 35.20 23.20
N THR A 598 5.63 34.92 24.07
CA THR A 598 5.39 34.20 25.35
C THR A 598 5.00 35.11 26.50
N ARG A 599 5.15 36.42 26.32
CA ARG A 599 4.72 37.49 27.22
C ARG A 599 3.54 38.22 26.60
#